data_AF-A0A8B6DYT7-F1
#
_entry.id   AF-A0A8B6DYT7-F1
#
_cell.length_a   1.000
_cell.length_b   1.000
_cell.length_c   1.000
_cell.angle_alpha   90.00
_cell.angle_beta   90.00
_cell.angle_gamma   90.00
#
_symmetry.space_group_name_H-M   'P 1'
#
loop_
_entity.id
_entity.type
_entity.pdbx_description
1 polymer ?
#
loop_
_entity_poly.entity_id
_entity_poly.type
_entity_poly.pdbx_seq_one_letter_code
_entity_poly.pdbx_strand_id
1 'polypeptide(L)'
;MASDVNGRTCKTTGVDLSDTSIISDVGADKSGNVDSFYNMNDTFKQYSPQNSQIVHILTEIGTPVRTNVNNDDSIVDSQDSQDSSQGTHFIPNQDFIAMLDLELIDLPRDSYIVKLIELTNDSDDTITWYRSMLTSRAKSIQGCPLGKLITRKSTNRGSSSQKYAKDCYLLQQFISGDPSSIDEVFRKDEPKSVSEHNAVPLNCHLIELKTTLHMTIDRLNEVEKLGNANRTVIEKLQTENEKLRRELEDSNERLSKHIVFSERKYTQYEANLKLLNQQSKAIGEFDFNMYSEKKLNR
;
A
#
# COMPACT_ATOMS: atom_id res chain seq x y z
N MET A 1 -37.46 52.48 6.26
CA MET A 1 -36.62 52.06 7.38
C MET A 1 -35.73 50.95 6.89
N ALA A 2 -34.46 51.29 6.67
CA ALA A 2 -33.41 50.39 6.20
C ALA A 2 -32.74 49.73 7.41
N SER A 3 -32.31 48.48 7.28
CA SER A 3 -31.38 47.85 8.20
C SER A 3 -30.45 46.93 7.40
N ASP A 4 -29.24 47.44 7.22
CA ASP A 4 -28.03 46.74 6.79
C ASP A 4 -27.66 45.61 7.77
N VAL A 5 -27.14 44.48 7.27
CA VAL A 5 -26.05 43.72 7.94
C VAL A 5 -25.20 42.95 6.90
N ASN A 6 -23.96 43.43 6.73
CA ASN A 6 -22.66 42.76 6.45
C ASN A 6 -22.65 41.25 6.10
N GLY A 7 -21.89 40.74 5.13
CA GLY A 7 -20.60 41.19 4.59
C GLY A 7 -19.46 40.27 5.09
N ARG A 8 -19.06 39.27 4.29
CA ARG A 8 -17.75 38.57 4.40
C ARG A 8 -17.31 38.11 3.01
N THR A 9 -16.34 38.82 2.44
CA THR A 9 -15.58 38.39 1.26
C THR A 9 -14.14 38.13 1.70
N CYS A 10 -13.64 36.91 1.43
CA CYS A 10 -12.24 36.56 1.66
C CYS A 10 -11.41 37.07 0.48
N LYS A 11 -10.50 38.01 0.76
CA LYS A 11 -9.45 38.46 -0.15
C LYS A 11 -8.31 37.43 -0.15
N THR A 12 -8.06 36.81 -1.30
CA THR A 12 -6.81 36.10 -1.59
C THR A 12 -5.76 37.13 -2.02
N THR A 13 -4.74 37.34 -1.20
CA THR A 13 -3.53 38.09 -1.56
C THR A 13 -2.64 37.21 -2.42
N GLY A 14 -2.44 37.62 -3.67
CA GLY A 14 -1.37 37.11 -4.53
C GLY A 14 -0.02 37.61 -4.03
N VAL A 15 0.97 36.73 -4.05
CA VAL A 15 2.37 37.07 -3.82
C VAL A 15 3.03 37.09 -5.19
N ASP A 16 3.33 38.31 -5.64
CA ASP A 16 4.21 38.61 -6.77
C ASP A 16 5.65 38.26 -6.38
N LEU A 17 6.32 37.45 -7.20
CA LEU A 17 7.76 37.21 -7.11
C LEU A 17 8.41 37.80 -8.36
N SER A 18 8.67 39.09 -8.31
CA SER A 18 9.55 39.81 -9.22
C SER A 18 11.00 39.74 -8.73
N ASP A 19 11.90 39.58 -9.70
CA ASP A 19 13.27 40.11 -9.75
C ASP A 19 14.30 39.66 -8.70
N THR A 20 15.14 38.72 -9.11
CA THR A 20 16.58 38.77 -8.79
C THR A 20 17.39 38.50 -10.04
N SER A 21 17.77 39.57 -10.73
CA SER A 21 18.93 39.60 -11.60
C SER A 21 20.19 39.63 -10.73
N ILE A 22 21.09 38.66 -10.92
CA ILE A 22 22.44 38.71 -10.35
C ILE A 22 23.42 38.81 -11.51
N ILE A 23 23.97 40.01 -11.63
CA ILE A 23 25.18 40.32 -12.37
C ILE A 23 26.35 39.62 -11.67
N SER A 24 27.17 38.89 -12.42
CA SER A 24 28.58 38.69 -12.04
C SER A 24 29.42 38.53 -13.29
N ASP A 25 29.98 39.67 -13.72
CA ASP A 25 31.11 39.79 -14.62
C ASP A 25 32.23 40.43 -13.79
N VAL A 26 33.20 39.66 -13.30
CA VAL A 26 34.51 40.14 -12.84
C VAL A 26 35.55 39.03 -12.99
N GLY A 27 36.51 39.27 -13.89
CA GLY A 27 37.93 39.19 -13.57
C GLY A 27 38.57 37.81 -13.55
N ALA A 28 39.14 37.42 -14.69
CA ALA A 28 40.31 36.57 -14.72
C ALA A 28 41.49 37.32 -14.11
N ASP A 29 42.08 36.78 -13.04
CA ASP A 29 43.48 37.04 -12.71
C ASP A 29 44.15 35.84 -12.03
N LYS A 30 45.35 35.57 -12.54
CA LYS A 30 46.26 34.51 -12.14
C LYS A 30 46.98 34.92 -10.85
N SER A 31 46.97 34.09 -9.83
CA SER A 31 48.17 33.78 -9.03
C SER A 31 47.86 32.68 -8.01
N GLY A 32 48.71 31.66 -7.99
CA GLY A 32 48.58 30.54 -7.09
C GLY A 32 48.89 30.93 -5.65
N ASN A 33 48.19 30.28 -4.71
CA ASN A 33 48.77 30.00 -3.41
C ASN A 33 48.24 28.65 -2.91
N VAL A 34 49.17 27.76 -2.60
CA VAL A 34 48.93 26.41 -2.10
C VAL A 34 48.79 26.53 -0.60
N ASP A 35 47.56 26.43 -0.08
CA ASP A 35 47.28 26.03 1.32
C ASP A 35 45.79 25.68 1.44
N SER A 36 45.45 24.48 1.00
CA SER A 36 44.14 23.84 1.22
C SER A 36 44.25 22.98 2.49
N PHE A 37 43.96 23.58 3.65
CA PHE A 37 43.69 22.83 4.86
C PHE A 37 42.22 22.43 4.87
N TYR A 38 41.98 21.11 4.82
CA TYR A 38 40.67 20.48 4.95
C TYR A 38 39.98 20.91 6.26
N ASN A 39 38.96 21.76 6.13
CA ASN A 39 38.00 22.02 7.20
C ASN A 39 36.88 20.96 7.11
N MET A 40 37.05 19.83 7.82
CA MET A 40 36.08 18.72 7.88
C MET A 40 35.06 18.86 9.01
N ASN A 41 34.87 20.05 9.60
CA ASN A 41 34.00 20.21 10.77
C ASN A 41 32.56 20.68 10.48
N ASP A 42 32.17 20.89 9.22
CA ASP A 42 30.83 21.43 8.90
C ASP A 42 29.83 20.43 8.29
N THR A 43 30.15 19.13 8.19
CA THR A 43 29.25 18.13 7.53
C THR A 43 28.43 17.27 8.50
N PHE A 44 28.35 17.60 9.79
CA PHE A 44 27.62 16.77 10.77
C PHE A 44 26.42 17.45 11.48
N LYS A 45 25.89 18.54 10.91
CA LYS A 45 24.63 19.16 11.37
C LYS A 45 23.60 19.25 10.25
N GLN A 46 23.04 18.12 9.83
CA GLN A 46 21.65 17.99 9.33
C GLN A 46 21.38 16.55 8.88
N TYR A 47 21.26 15.62 9.84
CA TYR A 47 20.44 14.43 9.62
C TYR A 47 19.19 14.57 10.49
N SER A 48 18.18 15.23 9.93
CA SER A 48 16.81 15.07 10.36
C SER A 48 16.34 13.68 9.92
N PRO A 49 15.86 12.79 10.80
CA PRO A 49 15.38 11.50 10.38
C PRO A 49 13.99 11.68 9.76
N GLN A 50 13.92 11.82 8.44
CA GLN A 50 12.71 11.50 7.69
C GLN A 50 12.52 9.97 7.72
N ASN A 51 11.85 9.50 8.78
CA ASN A 51 11.30 8.15 8.87
C ASN A 51 10.11 8.01 7.88
N SER A 52 10.39 7.82 6.59
CA SER A 52 9.35 7.52 5.59
C SER A 52 9.63 6.29 4.71
N GLN A 53 10.72 5.55 4.92
CA GLN A 53 11.06 4.40 4.06
C GLN A 53 10.97 3.01 4.71
N ILE A 54 10.47 2.88 5.94
CA ILE A 54 10.25 1.56 6.59
C ILE A 54 8.76 1.17 6.49
N VAL A 55 8.22 1.11 5.27
CA VAL A 55 6.87 0.53 5.01
C VAL A 55 6.88 -0.46 3.83
N HIS A 56 7.96 -0.59 3.05
CA HIS A 56 7.95 -1.43 1.84
C HIS A 56 8.52 -2.86 1.97
N ILE A 57 8.91 -3.33 3.18
CA ILE A 57 9.60 -4.63 3.34
C ILE A 57 8.71 -5.73 3.95
N LEU A 58 7.44 -5.48 4.26
CA LEU A 58 6.57 -6.48 4.92
C LEU A 58 5.52 -7.17 4.03
N THR A 59 5.54 -6.98 2.71
CA THR A 59 4.56 -7.62 1.81
C THR A 59 5.02 -8.97 1.24
N GLU A 60 6.19 -9.49 1.62
CA GLU A 60 6.82 -10.62 0.92
C GLU A 60 7.13 -11.87 1.78
N ILE A 61 6.37 -12.11 2.85
CA ILE A 61 6.49 -13.36 3.62
C ILE A 61 5.12 -13.96 3.85
N GLY A 62 4.77 -14.99 3.06
CA GLY A 62 3.72 -15.92 3.47
C GLY A 62 2.92 -16.64 2.38
N THR A 63 3.56 -17.32 1.42
CA THR A 63 2.91 -18.47 0.76
C THR A 63 3.59 -19.77 1.24
N PRO A 64 2.85 -20.69 1.89
CA PRO A 64 3.40 -21.98 2.26
C PRO A 64 3.40 -22.91 1.05
N VAL A 65 4.59 -23.24 0.53
CA VAL A 65 4.80 -24.30 -0.45
C VAL A 65 4.62 -25.67 0.23
N ARG A 66 3.47 -26.30 0.01
CA ARG A 66 3.30 -27.77 -0.04
C ARG A 66 3.44 -28.13 -1.53
N THR A 67 4.19 -29.15 -1.96
CA THR A 67 4.03 -30.57 -1.62
C THR A 67 5.25 -31.43 -1.93
N ASN A 68 5.25 -32.57 -1.24
CA ASN A 68 6.05 -33.78 -1.29
C ASN A 68 5.98 -34.57 -2.63
N VAL A 69 7.11 -35.22 -2.97
CA VAL A 69 7.29 -36.66 -3.31
C VAL A 69 6.68 -37.28 -4.58
N ASN A 70 7.62 -37.77 -5.42
CA ASN A 70 7.70 -39.01 -6.22
C ASN A 70 6.50 -39.52 -7.05
N ASN A 71 6.75 -39.73 -8.35
CA ASN A 71 6.63 -40.99 -9.12
C ASN A 71 6.80 -40.64 -10.62
N ASP A 72 7.78 -41.18 -11.33
CA ASP A 72 7.91 -42.56 -11.87
C ASP A 72 7.53 -42.58 -13.37
N ASP A 73 8.35 -43.28 -14.13
CA ASP A 73 8.34 -43.43 -15.58
C ASP A 73 7.01 -43.97 -16.12
N SER A 74 6.52 -43.40 -17.22
CA SER A 74 6.03 -44.21 -18.34
C SER A 74 5.77 -43.36 -19.59
N ILE A 75 6.58 -43.62 -20.61
CA ILE A 75 6.30 -43.35 -22.01
C ILE A 75 5.11 -44.22 -22.42
N VAL A 76 3.98 -43.61 -22.81
CA VAL A 76 2.98 -44.26 -23.68
C VAL A 76 2.48 -43.24 -24.71
N ASP A 77 2.93 -43.48 -25.92
CA ASP A 77 2.44 -42.95 -27.18
C ASP A 77 1.01 -43.47 -27.41
N SER A 78 0.03 -42.59 -27.60
CA SER A 78 -1.28 -42.95 -28.15
C SER A 78 -1.98 -41.71 -28.71
N GLN A 79 -1.96 -41.68 -30.05
CA GLN A 79 -2.79 -40.85 -30.91
C GLN A 79 -4.30 -41.16 -30.72
N ASP A 80 -5.10 -40.26 -31.28
CA ASP A 80 -6.56 -40.28 -31.41
C ASP A 80 -7.35 -39.96 -30.15
N SER A 81 -7.89 -38.73 -30.07
CA SER A 81 -9.34 -38.51 -30.19
C SER A 81 -9.79 -37.05 -29.96
N GLN A 82 -10.64 -36.61 -30.89
CA GLN A 82 -11.77 -35.69 -30.74
C GLN A 82 -11.56 -34.30 -30.10
N ASP A 83 -11.55 -33.34 -31.02
CA ASP A 83 -11.99 -31.95 -30.86
C ASP A 83 -13.34 -31.84 -30.12
N SER A 84 -13.25 -31.74 -28.79
CA SER A 84 -14.31 -31.25 -27.91
C SER A 84 -13.70 -30.11 -27.12
N SER A 85 -13.84 -28.90 -27.67
CA SER A 85 -13.62 -27.63 -26.98
C SER A 85 -14.66 -27.49 -25.86
N GLN A 86 -14.55 -28.31 -24.82
CA GLN A 86 -15.12 -28.01 -23.52
C GLN A 86 -14.38 -26.80 -23.00
N GLY A 87 -14.98 -25.62 -23.21
CA GLY A 87 -14.55 -24.38 -22.58
C GLY A 87 -14.44 -24.64 -21.09
N THR A 88 -13.21 -24.71 -20.60
CA THR A 88 -12.92 -24.75 -19.17
C THR A 88 -13.56 -23.51 -18.58
N HIS A 89 -14.71 -23.69 -17.92
CA HIS A 89 -15.42 -22.63 -17.22
C HIS A 89 -14.46 -22.05 -16.19
N PHE A 90 -13.82 -20.93 -16.53
CA PHE A 90 -12.98 -20.19 -15.62
C PHE A 90 -13.88 -19.69 -14.50
N ILE A 91 -13.70 -20.23 -13.30
CA ILE A 91 -14.35 -19.74 -12.08
C ILE A 91 -13.30 -18.84 -11.40
N PRO A 92 -13.46 -17.51 -11.43
CA PRO A 92 -12.53 -16.61 -10.76
C PRO A 92 -12.44 -16.92 -9.26
N ASN A 93 -11.22 -16.85 -8.71
CA ASN A 93 -10.97 -17.04 -7.27
C ASN A 93 -11.69 -15.95 -6.44
N GLN A 94 -12.05 -16.26 -5.19
CA GLN A 94 -12.67 -15.31 -4.25
C GLN A 94 -11.81 -14.05 -4.06
N ASP A 95 -10.48 -14.18 -4.09
CA ASP A 95 -9.55 -13.05 -3.97
C ASP A 95 -9.67 -12.08 -5.15
N PHE A 96 -9.97 -12.60 -6.35
CA PHE A 96 -10.18 -11.77 -7.53
C PHE A 96 -11.45 -10.91 -7.40
N ILE A 97 -12.51 -11.46 -6.79
CA ILE A 97 -13.72 -10.67 -6.49
C ILE A 97 -13.40 -9.53 -5.52
N ALA A 98 -12.67 -9.83 -4.43
CA ALA A 98 -12.33 -8.82 -3.44
C ALA A 98 -11.49 -7.69 -4.04
N MET A 99 -10.58 -8.02 -4.96
CA MET A 99 -9.83 -7.03 -5.74
C MET A 99 -10.75 -6.18 -6.62
N LEU A 100 -11.68 -6.80 -7.38
CA LEU A 100 -12.65 -6.04 -8.18
C LEU A 100 -13.52 -5.13 -7.32
N ASP A 101 -14.06 -5.62 -6.21
CA ASP A 101 -14.89 -4.84 -5.29
C ASP A 101 -14.12 -3.61 -4.77
N LEU A 102 -12.83 -3.78 -4.43
CA LEU A 102 -11.98 -2.70 -3.92
C LEU A 102 -11.62 -1.66 -5.00
N GLU A 103 -11.24 -2.11 -6.19
CA GLU A 103 -10.84 -1.20 -7.29
C GLU A 103 -12.01 -0.43 -7.90
N LEU A 104 -13.22 -0.95 -7.77
CA LEU A 104 -14.43 -0.40 -8.40
C LEU A 104 -15.31 0.41 -7.44
N ILE A 105 -14.95 0.48 -6.15
CA ILE A 105 -15.73 1.21 -5.15
C ILE A 105 -15.73 2.72 -5.45
N ASP A 106 -16.88 3.37 -5.25
CA ASP A 106 -17.06 4.82 -5.37
C ASP A 106 -16.64 5.47 -6.70
N LEU A 107 -16.47 4.68 -7.75
CA LEU A 107 -16.15 5.21 -9.08
C LEU A 107 -17.40 5.79 -9.77
N PRO A 108 -17.26 6.93 -10.48
CA PRO A 108 -18.28 7.41 -11.40
C PRO A 108 -18.59 6.36 -12.47
N ARG A 109 -19.83 6.37 -12.97
CA ARG A 109 -20.35 5.36 -13.91
C ARG A 109 -19.41 5.04 -15.09
N ASP A 110 -18.93 6.06 -15.79
CA ASP A 110 -18.11 5.84 -16.99
C ASP A 110 -16.72 5.29 -16.62
N SER A 111 -16.13 5.79 -15.53
CA SER A 111 -14.86 5.28 -14.98
C SER A 111 -14.98 3.83 -14.51
N TYR A 112 -16.08 3.49 -13.83
CA TYR A 112 -16.38 2.12 -13.40
C TYR A 112 -16.41 1.15 -14.58
N ILE A 113 -17.13 1.52 -15.65
CA ILE A 113 -17.30 0.67 -16.83
C ILE A 113 -15.94 0.42 -17.51
N VAL A 114 -15.16 1.49 -17.74
CA VAL A 114 -13.84 1.38 -18.37
C VAL A 114 -12.91 0.53 -17.50
N LYS A 115 -12.85 0.79 -16.20
CA LYS A 115 -11.99 0.07 -15.26
C LYS A 115 -12.36 -1.41 -15.14
N LEU A 116 -13.65 -1.75 -15.09
CA LEU A 116 -14.09 -3.14 -15.03
C LEU A 116 -13.72 -3.91 -16.32
N ILE A 117 -13.88 -3.29 -17.49
CA ILE A 117 -13.48 -3.90 -18.77
C ILE A 117 -11.96 -4.11 -18.79
N GLU A 118 -11.18 -3.14 -18.33
CA GLU A 118 -9.71 -3.24 -18.21
C GLU A 118 -9.30 -4.38 -17.28
N LEU A 119 -9.82 -4.43 -16.05
CA LEU A 119 -9.50 -5.45 -15.05
C LEU A 119 -9.90 -6.87 -15.45
N THR A 120 -10.89 -7.00 -16.34
CA THR A 120 -11.37 -8.30 -16.86
C THR A 120 -10.80 -8.63 -18.24
N ASN A 121 -9.88 -7.82 -18.77
CA ASN A 121 -9.30 -7.97 -20.11
C ASN A 121 -10.38 -8.10 -21.21
N ASP A 122 -11.46 -7.33 -21.09
CA ASP A 122 -12.62 -7.35 -21.99
C ASP A 122 -13.28 -8.75 -22.14
N SER A 123 -13.14 -9.61 -21.12
CA SER A 123 -13.72 -10.95 -21.10
C SER A 123 -15.22 -10.90 -20.73
N ASP A 124 -16.07 -11.12 -21.73
CA ASP A 124 -17.53 -11.21 -21.56
C ASP A 124 -17.95 -12.22 -20.47
N ASP A 125 -17.26 -13.36 -20.41
CA ASP A 125 -17.54 -14.43 -19.45
C ASP A 125 -17.24 -13.97 -18.02
N THR A 126 -16.10 -13.31 -17.82
CA THR A 126 -15.68 -12.81 -16.50
C THR A 126 -16.62 -11.70 -16.01
N ILE A 127 -17.01 -10.78 -16.90
CA ILE A 127 -17.95 -9.70 -16.57
C ILE A 127 -19.34 -10.28 -16.27
N THR A 128 -19.81 -11.25 -17.05
CA THR A 128 -21.11 -11.92 -16.83
C THR A 128 -21.13 -12.70 -15.53
N TRP A 129 -20.01 -13.33 -15.17
CA TRP A 129 -19.87 -14.02 -13.90
C TRP A 129 -19.92 -13.03 -12.73
N TYR A 130 -19.15 -11.94 -12.79
CA TYR A 130 -19.16 -10.89 -11.76
C TYR A 130 -20.56 -10.26 -11.61
N ARG A 131 -21.25 -10.01 -12.73
CA ARG A 131 -22.65 -9.58 -12.75
C ARG A 131 -23.58 -10.53 -12.02
N SER A 132 -23.40 -11.84 -12.21
CA SER A 132 -24.22 -12.88 -11.56
C SER A 132 -24.00 -12.92 -10.05
N MET A 133 -22.75 -12.70 -9.63
CA MET A 133 -22.36 -12.58 -8.24
C MET A 133 -23.00 -11.34 -7.58
N LEU A 134 -22.86 -10.16 -8.20
CA LEU A 134 -23.52 -8.93 -7.73
C LEU A 134 -25.05 -9.08 -7.67
N THR A 135 -25.65 -9.78 -8.62
CA THR A 135 -27.09 -10.08 -8.60
C THR A 135 -27.49 -10.91 -7.39
N SER A 136 -26.68 -11.89 -7.02
CA SER A 136 -26.93 -12.73 -5.84
C SER A 136 -26.86 -11.90 -4.54
N ARG A 137 -25.91 -10.96 -4.47
CA ARG A 137 -25.82 -9.98 -3.37
C ARG A 137 -27.04 -9.06 -3.33
N ALA A 138 -27.40 -8.46 -4.47
CA ALA A 138 -28.56 -7.57 -4.58
C ALA A 138 -29.87 -8.25 -4.15
N LYS A 139 -30.08 -9.51 -4.55
CA LYS A 139 -31.27 -10.30 -4.13
C LYS A 139 -31.37 -10.55 -2.63
N SER A 140 -30.27 -10.40 -1.89
CA SER A 140 -30.26 -10.53 -0.44
C SER A 140 -30.73 -9.25 0.27
N ILE A 141 -30.90 -8.15 -0.46
CA ILE A 141 -31.35 -6.85 0.06
C ILE A 141 -32.86 -6.72 -0.11
N GLN A 142 -33.54 -6.26 0.94
CA GLN A 142 -34.99 -6.02 0.91
C GLN A 142 -35.36 -4.98 -0.14
N GLY A 143 -36.38 -5.27 -0.95
CA GLY A 143 -36.84 -4.37 -2.02
C GLY A 143 -36.15 -4.58 -3.38
N CYS A 144 -35.26 -5.57 -3.51
CA CYS A 144 -34.73 -5.97 -4.82
C CYS A 144 -35.90 -6.41 -5.75
N PRO A 145 -35.95 -5.93 -7.01
CA PRO A 145 -36.97 -6.35 -7.95
C PRO A 145 -37.01 -7.87 -8.13
N LEU A 146 -38.22 -8.42 -8.10
CA LEU A 146 -38.44 -9.83 -8.40
C LEU A 146 -38.39 -10.01 -9.92
N GLY A 147 -37.40 -10.76 -10.40
CA GLY A 147 -37.28 -11.04 -11.83
C GLY A 147 -35.97 -11.70 -12.21
N LYS A 148 -35.83 -11.99 -13.51
CA LYS A 148 -34.58 -12.46 -14.11
C LYS A 148 -33.79 -11.29 -14.69
N LEU A 149 -32.46 -11.39 -14.66
CA LEU A 149 -31.59 -10.44 -15.33
C LEU A 149 -31.92 -10.35 -16.81
N ILE A 150 -31.93 -9.13 -17.34
CA ILE A 150 -32.06 -8.90 -18.77
C ILE A 150 -30.81 -9.46 -19.47
N THR A 151 -30.99 -10.44 -20.34
CA THR A 151 -29.92 -10.88 -21.25
C THR A 151 -29.78 -9.85 -22.38
N ARG A 152 -28.65 -9.13 -22.42
CA ARG A 152 -28.35 -8.13 -23.43
C ARG A 152 -27.50 -8.76 -24.53
N LYS A 153 -28.12 -9.07 -25.68
CA LYS A 153 -27.35 -9.51 -26.85
C LYS A 153 -26.53 -8.33 -27.41
N SER A 154 -25.37 -8.63 -28.02
CA SER A 154 -24.65 -7.66 -28.82
C SER A 154 -25.58 -7.10 -29.90
N THR A 155 -25.58 -5.78 -30.06
CA THR A 155 -26.29 -5.07 -31.13
C THR A 155 -25.30 -4.11 -31.76
N ASN A 156 -25.58 -3.57 -32.94
CA ASN A 156 -24.69 -2.64 -33.65
C ASN A 156 -24.28 -1.36 -32.88
N ARG A 157 -24.75 -1.14 -31.64
CA ARG A 157 -24.53 0.07 -30.83
C ARG A 157 -23.65 -0.13 -29.58
N GLY A 158 -22.74 -1.10 -29.59
CA GLY A 158 -21.74 -1.27 -28.51
C GLY A 158 -21.49 -2.74 -28.17
N SER A 159 -20.34 -3.02 -27.52
CA SER A 159 -19.95 -4.38 -27.15
C SER A 159 -20.86 -4.96 -26.05
N SER A 160 -20.97 -6.29 -26.01
CA SER A 160 -21.63 -7.01 -24.91
C SER A 160 -20.98 -6.67 -23.57
N SER A 161 -19.65 -6.61 -23.52
CA SER A 161 -18.87 -6.28 -22.32
C SER A 161 -19.30 -4.95 -21.70
N GLN A 162 -19.43 -3.89 -22.51
CA GLN A 162 -19.88 -2.58 -22.04
C GLN A 162 -21.29 -2.62 -21.45
N LYS A 163 -22.19 -3.38 -22.08
CA LYS A 163 -23.56 -3.53 -21.61
C LYS A 163 -23.62 -4.29 -20.28
N TYR A 164 -22.84 -5.35 -20.13
CA TYR A 164 -22.75 -6.11 -18.88
C TYR A 164 -22.05 -5.31 -17.78
N ALA A 165 -21.01 -4.55 -18.10
CA ALA A 165 -20.34 -3.66 -17.16
C ALA A 165 -21.27 -2.55 -16.65
N LYS A 166 -22.13 -1.98 -17.52
CA LYS A 166 -23.18 -1.05 -17.10
C LYS A 166 -24.14 -1.70 -16.10
N ASP A 167 -24.58 -2.93 -16.36
CA ASP A 167 -25.46 -3.65 -15.44
C ASP A 167 -24.77 -3.92 -14.10
N CYS A 168 -23.47 -4.23 -14.09
CA CYS A 168 -22.68 -4.37 -12.85
C CYS A 168 -22.65 -3.08 -12.05
N TYR A 169 -22.47 -1.92 -12.70
CA TYR A 169 -22.52 -0.62 -12.02
C TYR A 169 -23.87 -0.38 -11.33
N LEU A 170 -24.97 -0.65 -12.03
CA LEU A 170 -26.32 -0.46 -11.46
C LEU A 170 -26.59 -1.40 -10.28
N LEU A 171 -26.12 -2.66 -10.36
CA LEU A 171 -26.20 -3.60 -9.25
C LEU A 171 -25.36 -3.14 -8.06
N GLN A 172 -24.16 -2.60 -8.31
CA GLN A 172 -23.29 -2.08 -7.26
C GLN A 172 -23.90 -0.87 -6.56
N GLN A 173 -24.45 0.09 -7.31
CA GLN A 173 -25.15 1.25 -6.74
C GLN A 173 -26.32 0.83 -5.84
N PHE A 174 -27.09 -0.16 -6.29
CA PHE A 174 -28.16 -0.74 -5.48
C PHE A 174 -27.65 -1.38 -4.19
N ILE A 175 -26.54 -2.15 -4.26
CA ILE A 175 -25.89 -2.75 -3.08
C ILE A 175 -25.40 -1.68 -2.11
N SER A 176 -24.90 -0.56 -2.61
CA SER A 176 -24.48 0.60 -1.80
C SER A 176 -25.65 1.42 -1.24
N GLY A 177 -26.90 1.10 -1.59
CA GLY A 177 -28.10 1.71 -1.02
C GLY A 177 -28.83 2.71 -1.93
N ASP A 178 -28.47 2.83 -3.22
CA ASP A 178 -29.21 3.66 -4.19
C ASP A 178 -30.13 2.80 -5.08
N PRO A 179 -31.46 2.82 -4.85
CA PRO A 179 -32.41 2.01 -5.62
C PRO A 179 -32.86 2.63 -6.95
N SER A 180 -32.39 3.83 -7.31
CA SER A 180 -33.03 4.67 -8.35
C SER A 180 -33.05 4.09 -9.77
N SER A 181 -32.28 3.03 -10.05
CA SER A 181 -32.12 2.49 -11.41
C SER A 181 -32.05 0.96 -11.50
N ILE A 182 -32.38 0.25 -10.41
CA ILE A 182 -32.25 -1.22 -10.38
C ILE A 182 -33.25 -1.93 -11.33
N ASP A 183 -34.41 -1.31 -11.59
CA ASP A 183 -35.42 -1.81 -12.51
C ASP A 183 -34.93 -1.90 -13.97
N GLU A 184 -33.88 -1.16 -14.36
CA GLU A 184 -33.29 -1.24 -15.71
C GLU A 184 -32.56 -2.57 -15.98
N VAL A 185 -32.25 -3.33 -14.93
CA VAL A 185 -31.43 -4.55 -14.99
C VAL A 185 -32.28 -5.81 -14.96
N PHE A 186 -33.46 -5.74 -14.35
CA PHE A 186 -34.40 -6.87 -14.23
C PHE A 186 -35.50 -6.80 -15.28
N ARG A 187 -35.88 -7.95 -15.83
CA ARG A 187 -37.10 -8.02 -16.63
C ARG A 187 -38.28 -7.84 -15.69
N LYS A 188 -39.16 -6.88 -16.04
CA LYS A 188 -40.49 -6.81 -15.47
C LYS A 188 -41.25 -8.05 -15.94
N ASP A 189 -41.30 -9.08 -15.10
CA ASP A 189 -42.17 -10.21 -15.37
C ASP A 189 -43.61 -9.66 -15.39
N GLU A 190 -44.26 -9.69 -16.55
CA GLU A 190 -45.69 -9.41 -16.60
C GLU A 190 -46.37 -10.37 -15.61
N PRO A 191 -47.29 -9.86 -14.76
CA PRO A 191 -47.92 -10.67 -13.74
C PRO A 191 -48.69 -11.79 -14.42
N LYS A 192 -48.06 -12.97 -14.56
CA LYS A 192 -48.78 -14.20 -14.83
C LYS A 192 -49.71 -14.36 -13.65
N SER A 193 -51.01 -14.28 -13.92
CA SER A 193 -52.07 -14.58 -12.97
C SER A 193 -51.87 -16.00 -12.43
N VAL A 194 -51.22 -16.12 -11.28
CA VAL A 194 -51.10 -17.35 -10.49
C VAL A 194 -52.01 -17.15 -9.29
N SER A 195 -53.22 -17.71 -9.35
CA SER A 195 -53.56 -19.02 -8.75
C SER A 195 -53.23 -19.05 -7.27
N GLU A 196 -54.32 -18.98 -6.50
CA GLU A 196 -54.51 -19.23 -5.08
C GLU A 196 -53.32 -19.81 -4.30
N HIS A 197 -52.89 -18.98 -3.35
CA HIS A 197 -52.18 -19.29 -2.12
C HIS A 197 -52.23 -20.76 -1.67
N ASN A 198 -51.17 -21.51 -1.98
CA ASN A 198 -50.74 -22.58 -1.11
C ASN A 198 -50.14 -21.94 0.14
N ALA A 199 -50.94 -21.82 1.20
CA ALA A 199 -50.49 -21.35 2.50
C ALA A 199 -49.39 -22.29 3.01
N VAL A 200 -48.14 -21.84 2.94
CA VAL A 200 -47.01 -22.55 3.55
C VAL A 200 -47.31 -22.71 5.04
N PRO A 201 -47.28 -23.92 5.61
CA PRO A 201 -47.58 -24.14 7.01
C PRO A 201 -46.62 -23.33 7.89
N LEU A 202 -47.15 -22.54 8.83
CA LEU A 202 -46.38 -21.72 9.79
C LEU A 202 -45.25 -22.50 10.49
N ASN A 203 -45.42 -23.81 10.68
CA ASN A 203 -44.43 -24.68 11.30
C ASN A 203 -43.12 -24.78 10.49
N CYS A 204 -43.17 -24.70 9.15
CA CYS A 204 -41.97 -24.75 8.32
C CYS A 204 -41.10 -23.51 8.54
N HIS A 205 -41.70 -22.31 8.59
CA HIS A 205 -40.97 -21.07 8.83
C HIS A 205 -40.35 -21.00 10.22
N LEU A 206 -40.99 -21.58 11.24
CA LEU A 206 -40.42 -21.63 12.58
C LEU A 206 -39.17 -22.53 12.64
N ILE A 207 -39.17 -23.65 11.92
CA ILE A 207 -38.01 -24.56 11.82
C ILE A 207 -36.87 -23.89 11.05
N GLU A 208 -37.17 -23.23 9.92
CA GLU A 208 -36.20 -22.47 9.14
C GLU A 208 -35.56 -21.35 9.97
N LEU A 209 -36.37 -20.58 10.70
CA LEU A 209 -35.90 -19.51 11.59
C LEU A 209 -35.02 -20.07 12.70
N LYS A 210 -35.44 -21.16 13.36
CA LYS A 210 -34.66 -21.82 14.41
C LYS A 210 -33.31 -22.30 13.89
N THR A 211 -33.29 -22.91 12.70
CA THR A 211 -32.05 -23.40 12.07
C THR A 211 -31.13 -22.24 11.73
N THR A 212 -31.68 -21.19 11.14
CA THR A 212 -30.94 -19.96 10.82
C THR A 212 -30.35 -19.33 12.08
N LEU A 213 -31.11 -19.27 13.18
CA LEU A 213 -30.64 -18.74 14.45
C LEU A 213 -29.49 -19.57 15.06
N HIS A 214 -29.53 -20.90 14.96
CA HIS A 214 -28.42 -21.73 15.43
C HIS A 214 -27.16 -21.49 14.59
N MET A 215 -27.30 -21.44 13.27
CA MET A 215 -26.18 -21.16 12.37
C MET A 215 -25.56 -19.77 12.64
N THR A 216 -26.37 -18.76 12.95
CA THR A 216 -25.83 -17.43 13.29
C THR A 216 -25.12 -17.44 14.64
N ILE A 217 -25.63 -18.16 15.64
CA ILE A 217 -24.95 -18.33 16.94
C ILE A 217 -23.60 -19.04 16.76
N ASP A 218 -23.54 -20.10 15.97
CA ASP A 218 -22.29 -20.83 15.72
C ASP A 218 -21.26 -19.94 15.02
N ARG A 219 -21.69 -19.15 14.02
CA ARG A 219 -20.83 -18.18 13.35
C ARG A 219 -20.35 -17.08 14.30
N LEU A 220 -21.20 -16.61 15.22
CA LEU A 220 -20.80 -15.62 16.23
C LEU A 220 -19.73 -16.20 17.17
N ASN A 221 -19.88 -17.45 17.61
CA ASN A 221 -18.89 -18.12 18.45
C ASN A 221 -17.54 -18.29 17.72
N GLU A 222 -17.56 -18.60 16.42
CA GLU A 222 -16.35 -18.69 15.61
C GLU A 222 -15.65 -17.32 15.47
N VAL A 223 -16.42 -16.26 15.20
CA VAL A 223 -15.90 -14.88 15.15
C VAL A 223 -15.30 -14.46 16.50
N GLU A 224 -15.95 -14.81 17.61
CA GLU A 224 -15.42 -14.55 18.95
C GLU A 224 -14.09 -15.28 19.20
N LYS A 225 -14.00 -16.56 18.81
CA LYS A 225 -12.77 -17.35 18.90
C LYS A 225 -11.63 -16.73 18.07
N LEU A 226 -11.92 -16.31 16.84
CA LEU A 226 -10.96 -15.59 15.99
C LEU A 226 -10.55 -14.25 16.61
N GLY A 227 -11.49 -13.51 17.18
CA GLY A 227 -11.22 -12.25 17.88
C GLY A 227 -10.27 -12.45 19.07
N ASN A 228 -10.47 -13.50 19.87
CA ASN A 228 -9.59 -13.85 20.98
C ASN A 228 -8.19 -14.27 20.51
N ALA A 229 -8.09 -15.08 19.44
CA ALA A 229 -6.81 -15.47 18.86
C ALA A 229 -6.02 -14.24 18.35
N ASN A 230 -6.69 -13.32 17.66
CA ASN A 230 -6.10 -12.07 17.19
C ASN A 230 -5.61 -11.19 18.35
N ARG A 231 -6.36 -11.12 19.45
CA ARG A 231 -5.94 -10.40 20.66
C ARG A 231 -4.62 -10.96 21.22
N THR A 232 -4.48 -12.28 21.30
CA THR A 232 -3.23 -12.93 21.72
C THR A 232 -2.07 -12.62 20.77
N VAL A 233 -2.30 -12.57 19.46
CA VAL A 233 -1.26 -12.19 18.48
C VAL A 233 -0.84 -10.74 18.68
N ILE A 234 -1.79 -9.82 18.89
CA ILE A 234 -1.51 -8.40 19.16
C ILE A 234 -0.65 -8.25 20.42
N GLU A 235 -0.99 -8.94 21.51
CA GLU A 235 -0.21 -8.90 22.76
C GLU A 235 1.24 -9.40 22.56
N LYS A 236 1.43 -10.47 21.78
CA LYS A 236 2.76 -10.97 21.43
C LYS A 236 3.57 -9.95 20.62
N LEU A 237 2.96 -9.37 19.59
CA LEU A 237 3.61 -8.34 18.75
C LEU A 237 3.94 -7.07 19.55
N GLN A 238 3.10 -6.68 20.50
CA GLN A 238 3.39 -5.56 21.41
C GLN A 238 4.61 -5.86 22.30
N THR A 239 4.65 -7.06 22.89
CA THR A 239 5.78 -7.50 23.72
C THR A 239 7.10 -7.55 22.91
N GLU A 240 7.05 -8.04 21.67
CA GLU A 240 8.21 -8.09 20.78
C GLU A 240 8.68 -6.69 20.37
N ASN A 241 7.76 -5.77 20.06
CA ASN A 241 8.09 -4.38 19.78
C ASN A 241 8.77 -3.70 20.98
N GLU A 242 8.28 -3.90 22.20
CA GLU A 242 8.91 -3.36 23.41
C GLU A 242 10.30 -3.95 23.66
N LYS A 243 10.52 -5.22 23.31
CA LYS A 243 11.86 -5.83 23.34
C LYS A 243 12.80 -5.18 22.34
N LEU A 244 12.38 -5.04 21.08
CA LEU A 244 13.19 -4.43 20.02
C LEU A 244 13.52 -2.96 20.33
N ARG A 245 12.58 -2.21 20.93
CA ARG A 245 12.85 -0.83 21.37
C ARG A 245 13.94 -0.75 22.44
N ARG A 246 13.94 -1.68 23.41
CA ARG A 246 14.99 -1.76 24.42
C ARG A 246 16.35 -2.14 23.82
N GLU A 247 16.38 -3.06 22.87
CA GLU A 247 17.62 -3.42 22.17
C GLU A 247 18.19 -2.26 21.35
N LEU A 248 17.33 -1.48 20.69
CA LEU A 248 17.72 -0.27 19.97
C LEU A 248 18.31 0.79 20.91
N GLU A 249 17.67 1.00 22.06
CA GLU A 249 18.14 1.96 23.07
C GLU A 249 19.52 1.56 23.64
N ASP A 250 19.71 0.28 23.98
CA ASP A 250 20.99 -0.24 24.46
C ASP A 250 22.09 -0.15 23.38
N SER A 251 21.77 -0.47 22.12
CA SER A 251 22.71 -0.32 21.00
C SER A 251 23.12 1.15 20.81
N ASN A 252 22.18 2.08 20.90
CA ASN A 252 22.47 3.51 20.83
C ASN A 252 23.36 3.97 21.99
N GLU A 253 23.12 3.49 23.21
CA GLU A 253 23.96 3.79 24.36
C GLU A 253 25.41 3.30 24.14
N ARG A 254 25.58 2.08 23.63
CA ARG A 254 26.91 1.53 23.30
C ARG A 254 27.61 2.38 22.22
N LEU A 255 26.87 2.78 21.18
CA LEU A 255 27.40 3.64 20.12
C LEU A 255 27.84 4.99 20.67
N SER A 256 27.01 5.64 21.50
CA SER A 256 27.37 6.90 22.16
C SER A 256 28.64 6.78 23.00
N LYS A 257 28.80 5.69 23.77
CA LYS A 257 30.03 5.42 24.52
C LYS A 257 31.25 5.28 23.61
N HIS A 258 31.11 4.59 22.47
CA HIS A 258 32.18 4.43 21.50
C HIS A 258 32.57 5.77 20.84
N ILE A 259 31.60 6.60 20.48
CA ILE A 259 31.85 7.94 19.93
C ILE A 259 32.69 8.76 20.91
N VAL A 260 32.26 8.89 22.16
CA VAL A 260 33.01 9.62 23.19
C VAL A 260 34.41 9.05 23.41
N PHE A 261 34.56 7.73 23.38
CA PHE A 261 35.88 7.09 23.48
C PHE A 261 36.79 7.44 22.30
N SER A 262 36.26 7.39 21.07
CA SER A 262 37.01 7.75 19.86
C SER A 262 37.39 9.23 19.82
N GLU A 263 36.51 10.13 20.24
CA GLU A 263 36.81 11.57 20.35
C GLU A 263 37.96 11.81 21.32
N ARG A 264 37.94 11.19 22.49
CA ARG A 264 39.04 11.29 23.47
C ARG A 264 40.37 10.81 22.88
N LYS A 265 40.35 9.70 22.13
CA LYS A 265 41.55 9.19 21.45
C LYS A 265 42.05 10.15 20.38
N TYR A 266 41.15 10.73 19.58
CA TYR A 266 41.50 11.72 18.58
C TYR A 266 42.14 12.97 19.20
N THR A 267 41.55 13.53 20.25
CA THR A 267 42.14 14.66 20.99
C THR A 267 43.52 14.33 21.55
N GLN A 268 43.72 13.10 22.05
CA GLN A 268 45.03 12.64 22.53
C GLN A 268 46.06 12.60 21.38
N TYR A 269 45.69 12.08 20.21
CA TYR A 269 46.58 12.07 19.04
C TYR A 269 46.91 13.48 18.56
N GLU A 270 45.94 14.39 18.54
CA GLU A 270 46.16 15.79 18.17
C GLU A 270 47.14 16.48 19.12
N ALA A 271 47.00 16.26 20.43
CA ALA A 271 47.93 16.79 21.43
C ALA A 271 49.36 16.23 21.25
N ASN A 272 49.49 14.93 21.02
CA ASN A 272 50.78 14.28 20.76
C ASN A 272 51.44 14.82 19.48
N LEU A 273 50.66 15.05 18.42
CA LEU A 273 51.15 15.61 17.16
C LEU A 273 51.66 17.05 17.36
N LYS A 274 50.92 17.87 18.11
CA LYS A 274 51.36 19.24 18.48
C LYS A 274 52.67 19.22 19.26
N LEU A 275 52.82 18.32 20.22
CA LEU A 275 54.06 18.16 21.00
C LEU A 275 55.24 17.72 20.11
N LEU A 276 55.02 16.74 19.23
CA LEU A 276 56.06 16.28 18.29
C LEU A 276 56.52 17.41 17.38
N ASN A 277 55.58 18.20 16.84
CA ASN A 277 55.92 19.34 15.99
C ASN A 277 56.73 20.41 16.76
N GLN A 278 56.39 20.66 18.03
CA GLN A 278 57.17 21.55 18.89
C GLN A 278 58.59 21.03 19.14
N GLN A 279 58.74 19.73 19.41
CA GLN A 279 60.05 19.10 19.61
C GLN A 279 60.91 19.15 18.33
N SER A 280 60.33 18.84 17.18
CA SER A 280 61.02 18.92 15.88
C SER A 280 61.49 20.33 15.58
N LYS A 281 60.69 21.35 15.90
CA LYS A 281 61.08 22.76 15.76
C LYS A 281 62.25 23.11 16.69
N ALA A 282 62.18 22.72 17.96
CA ALA A 282 63.26 22.98 18.92
C ALA A 282 64.58 22.30 18.53
N ILE A 283 64.52 21.10 17.94
CA ILE A 283 65.71 20.41 17.39
C ILE A 283 66.25 21.13 16.15
N GLY A 284 65.37 21.57 15.24
CA GLY A 284 65.78 22.30 14.03
C GLY A 284 66.41 23.66 14.31
N GLU A 285 66.00 24.32 15.40
CA GLU A 285 66.57 25.59 15.88
C GLU A 285 67.88 25.42 16.67
N PHE A 286 68.30 24.18 16.94
CA PHE A 286 69.53 23.91 17.67
C PHE A 286 70.77 24.14 16.77
N ASP A 287 71.45 25.28 16.95
CA ASP A 287 72.66 25.60 16.20
C ASP A 287 73.87 24.78 16.69
N PHE A 288 74.16 23.69 15.99
CA PHE A 288 75.29 22.83 16.28
C PHE A 288 76.66 23.51 16.07
N ASN A 289 76.74 24.62 15.34
CA ASN A 289 78.00 25.35 15.15
C ASN A 289 78.45 26.06 16.43
N MET A 290 77.54 26.32 17.37
CA MET A 290 77.88 26.94 18.66
C MET A 290 78.76 26.03 19.55
N TYR A 291 78.78 24.72 19.28
CA TYR A 291 79.59 23.75 20.04
C TYR A 291 80.95 23.42 19.41
N SER A 292 81.14 23.65 18.11
CA SER A 292 82.42 23.40 17.43
C SER A 292 83.47 24.47 17.73
N GLU A 293 83.07 25.74 17.95
CA GLU A 293 84.03 26.82 18.24
C GLU A 293 84.65 26.75 19.65
N LYS A 294 83.94 26.21 20.64
CA LYS A 294 84.47 26.13 22.02
C LYS A 294 85.50 25.02 22.25
N LYS A 295 85.62 24.05 21.33
CA LYS A 295 86.65 22.99 21.42
C LYS A 295 87.94 23.31 20.66
N LEU A 296 87.97 24.34 19.81
CA LEU A 296 89.16 24.71 19.06
C LEU A 296 90.09 25.69 19.82
N ASN A 297 89.64 26.22 20.95
CA ASN A 297 90.38 27.19 21.78
C ASN A 297 90.85 26.62 23.13
N ARG A 298 91.03 25.30 23.23
CA ARG A 298 91.75 24.63 24.32
C ARG A 298 92.81 23.72 23.73
#